data_AF-A0AAP6H315-F1
#
_entry.id   AF-A0AAP6H315-F1
#
_cell.length_a   1.000
_cell.length_b   1.000
_cell.length_c   1.000
_cell.angle_alpha   90.00
_cell.angle_beta   90.00
_cell.angle_gamma   90.00
#
_symmetry.space_group_name_H-M   'P 1'
#
loop_
_entity.id
_entity.type
_entity.pdbx_description
1 polymer ?
#
loop_
_entity_poly.entity_id
_entity_poly.type
_entity_poly.pdbx_seq_one_letter_code
_entity_poly.pdbx_strand_id
1 'polypeptide(L)'
;MKTLIALCLLVVSSVAATASAQTAPAAATPAASDCITLSSDQQLVRKGADRSILLRNGTDHYIVHFQNSCSQASFSRKLEFATPSNEGQLCGARASKLRTDTGSCDVARLEPISAEAFASRAKR
;
A
#
# COMPACT_ATOMS: atom_id res chain seq x y z
N MET A 1 77.94 -3.92 -3.96
CA MET A 1 77.80 -2.51 -4.38
C MET A 1 76.78 -2.48 -5.52
N LYS A 2 75.58 -1.97 -5.26
CA LYS A 2 74.49 -1.93 -6.25
C LYS A 2 73.71 -0.64 -6.00
N THR A 3 74.20 0.43 -6.61
CA THR A 3 73.59 1.76 -6.60
C THR A 3 72.59 1.83 -7.75
N LEU A 4 71.32 2.11 -7.44
CA LEU A 4 70.39 2.74 -8.36
C LEU A 4 69.75 3.94 -7.66
N ILE A 5 69.70 5.01 -8.43
CA ILE A 5 69.59 6.41 -8.04
C ILE A 5 68.16 6.89 -8.34
N ALA A 6 67.63 7.67 -7.39
CA ALA A 6 66.70 8.81 -7.48
C ALA A 6 65.42 8.77 -8.34
N LEU A 7 64.30 9.19 -7.75
CA LEU A 7 63.61 10.47 -8.01
C LEU A 7 62.37 10.54 -7.08
N CYS A 8 62.18 11.61 -6.28
CA CYS A 8 61.17 12.69 -6.46
C CYS A 8 59.75 12.20 -6.78
N LEU A 9 58.65 12.69 -6.22
CA LEU A 9 58.34 14.00 -5.65
C LEU A 9 56.96 13.89 -4.95
N LEU A 10 56.76 14.73 -3.93
CA LEU A 10 55.51 14.99 -3.23
C LEU A 10 54.34 15.37 -4.15
N VAL A 11 53.13 14.90 -3.85
CA VAL A 11 51.91 15.71 -3.99
C VAL A 11 50.81 15.25 -3.02
N VAL A 12 50.51 16.14 -2.07
CA VAL A 12 49.29 16.21 -1.26
C VAL A 12 48.20 16.91 -2.09
N SER A 13 46.98 16.38 -2.12
CA SER A 13 45.69 17.06 -2.44
C SER A 13 44.57 16.02 -2.23
N SER A 14 43.83 16.01 -1.12
CA SER A 14 42.62 16.79 -0.81
C SER A 14 41.40 16.51 -1.70
N VAL A 15 40.26 16.34 -1.01
CA VAL A 15 38.83 16.42 -1.41
C VAL A 15 38.21 15.35 -2.31
N ALA A 16 37.31 14.56 -1.69
CA ALA A 16 35.93 14.42 -2.17
C ALA A 16 35.04 13.95 -1.00
N ALA A 17 34.39 14.89 -0.32
CA ALA A 17 33.22 14.59 0.49
C ALA A 17 32.09 14.18 -0.48
N THR A 18 31.85 12.89 -0.61
CA THR A 18 30.68 12.38 -1.34
C THR A 18 29.44 12.68 -0.51
N ALA A 19 28.76 13.75 -0.87
CA ALA A 19 27.41 14.04 -0.42
C ALA A 19 26.54 12.82 -0.73
N SER A 20 26.18 12.07 0.31
CA SER A 20 25.20 11.01 0.21
C SER A 20 23.85 11.68 0.06
N ALA A 21 23.46 11.97 -1.17
CA ALA A 21 22.08 12.26 -1.51
C ALA A 21 21.29 10.98 -1.23
N GLN A 22 20.68 10.94 -0.04
CA GLN A 22 19.71 9.94 0.36
C GLN A 22 18.49 10.15 -0.55
N THR A 23 18.53 9.60 -1.75
CA THR A 23 17.33 9.37 -2.53
C THR A 23 16.54 8.34 -1.74
N ALA A 24 15.69 8.82 -0.83
CA ALA A 24 14.60 8.03 -0.30
C ALA A 24 13.93 7.41 -1.53
N PRO A 25 13.76 6.07 -1.58
CA PRO A 25 12.94 5.48 -2.61
C PRO A 25 11.60 6.21 -2.53
N ALA A 26 11.30 7.00 -3.56
CA ALA A 26 9.93 7.37 -3.83
C ALA A 26 9.19 6.04 -3.80
N ALA A 27 8.30 5.87 -2.83
CA ALA A 27 7.46 4.69 -2.74
C ALA A 27 6.71 4.62 -4.06
N ALA A 28 7.29 3.90 -5.02
CA ALA A 28 6.64 3.46 -6.22
C ALA A 28 5.54 2.56 -5.68
N THR A 29 4.39 3.16 -5.35
CA THR A 29 3.20 2.42 -5.04
C THR A 29 2.89 1.73 -6.35
N PRO A 30 3.11 0.41 -6.48
CA PRO A 30 2.70 -0.27 -7.68
C PRO A 30 1.21 -0.01 -7.76
N ALA A 31 0.71 0.45 -8.91
CA ALA A 31 -0.69 0.27 -9.23
C ALA A 31 -0.89 -1.23 -9.42
N ALA A 32 -0.84 -1.95 -8.31
CA ALA A 32 -1.00 -3.37 -8.23
C ALA A 32 -2.47 -3.64 -8.54
N SER A 33 -2.70 -4.08 -9.77
CA SER A 33 -3.85 -4.91 -10.13
C SER A 33 -3.72 -6.28 -9.44
N ASP A 34 -3.37 -6.30 -8.15
CA ASP A 34 -3.13 -7.53 -7.40
C ASP A 34 -4.40 -7.82 -6.61
N CYS A 35 -5.06 -8.90 -7.05
CA CYS A 35 -6.08 -9.54 -6.26
C CYS A 35 -5.45 -10.16 -5.01
N ILE A 36 -6.10 -10.01 -3.87
CA ILE A 36 -5.75 -10.71 -2.64
C ILE A 36 -6.82 -11.77 -2.34
N THR A 37 -6.39 -12.90 -1.79
CA THR A 37 -7.31 -13.88 -1.19
C THR A 37 -7.78 -13.36 0.17
N LEU A 38 -9.08 -13.32 0.36
CA LEU A 38 -9.71 -12.94 1.62
C LEU A 38 -9.64 -14.11 2.61
N SER A 39 -9.15 -13.81 3.80
CA SER A 39 -9.11 -14.71 4.94
C SER A 39 -10.48 -14.74 5.63
N SER A 40 -10.78 -15.87 6.28
CA SER A 40 -11.97 -16.00 7.13
C SER A 40 -11.95 -15.06 8.33
N ASP A 41 -10.78 -14.62 8.79
CA ASP A 41 -10.60 -13.68 9.91
C ASP A 41 -10.56 -12.20 9.45
N GLN A 42 -11.13 -11.87 8.29
CA GLN A 42 -11.12 -10.49 7.84
C GLN A 42 -11.95 -9.57 8.74
N GLN A 43 -11.47 -8.34 8.93
CA GLN A 43 -12.22 -7.28 9.61
C GLN A 43 -12.34 -6.05 8.71
N LEU A 44 -13.57 -5.51 8.62
CA LEU A 44 -13.86 -4.23 7.97
C LEU A 44 -14.08 -3.13 9.01
N VAL A 45 -13.43 -1.98 8.83
CA VAL A 45 -13.65 -0.78 9.66
C VAL A 45 -14.13 0.38 8.78
N ARG A 46 -15.30 0.91 9.13
CA ARG A 46 -16.10 1.86 8.32
C ARG A 46 -15.73 3.33 8.49
N LYS A 47 -14.48 3.64 8.80
CA LYS A 47 -14.02 5.03 8.92
C LYS A 47 -13.79 5.63 7.54
N GLY A 48 -14.58 6.63 7.16
CA GLY A 48 -14.56 7.21 5.80
C GLY A 48 -15.23 6.32 4.75
N ALA A 49 -16.21 5.51 5.14
CA ALA A 49 -16.87 4.50 4.32
C ALA A 49 -17.56 5.02 3.05
N ASP A 50 -17.71 6.33 2.85
CA ASP A 50 -18.14 6.89 1.57
C ASP A 50 -17.02 6.86 0.51
N ARG A 51 -15.74 6.84 0.88
CA ARG A 51 -14.60 6.81 -0.07
C ARG A 51 -13.76 5.56 0.03
N SER A 52 -13.63 5.00 1.22
CA SER A 52 -12.83 3.81 1.42
C SER A 52 -13.26 3.04 2.66
N ILE A 53 -12.84 1.79 2.74
CA ILE A 53 -12.98 0.98 3.94
C ILE A 53 -11.63 0.41 4.32
N LEU A 54 -11.34 0.39 5.62
CA LEU A 54 -10.14 -0.28 6.10
C LEU A 54 -10.43 -1.77 6.18
N LEU A 55 -9.49 -2.58 5.68
CA LEU A 55 -9.55 -4.03 5.70
C LEU A 55 -8.32 -4.55 6.46
N ARG A 56 -8.55 -5.33 7.52
CA ARG A 56 -7.54 -6.27 8.03
C ARG A 56 -7.84 -7.64 7.44
N ASN A 57 -6.85 -8.26 6.83
CA ASN A 57 -6.95 -9.57 6.20
C ASN A 57 -5.87 -10.49 6.80
N GLY A 58 -6.19 -11.16 7.91
CA GLY A 58 -5.16 -11.83 8.70
C GLY A 58 -4.15 -10.82 9.27
N THR A 59 -2.88 -10.96 8.91
CA THR A 59 -1.80 -10.04 9.32
C THR A 59 -1.66 -8.83 8.41
N ASP A 60 -2.22 -8.89 7.20
CA ASP A 60 -2.10 -7.82 6.21
C ASP A 60 -3.20 -6.78 6.41
N HIS A 61 -2.88 -5.52 6.08
CA HIS A 61 -3.77 -4.40 6.27
C HIS A 61 -3.85 -3.55 5.00
N TYR A 62 -5.05 -3.09 4.68
CA TYR A 62 -5.32 -2.38 3.45
C TYR A 62 -6.29 -1.21 3.67
N ILE A 63 -6.15 -0.20 2.84
CA ILE A 63 -7.23 0.74 2.51
C ILE A 63 -7.83 0.27 1.19
N VAL A 64 -9.12 -0.04 1.19
CA VAL A 64 -9.87 -0.41 -0.01
C VAL A 64 -10.59 0.82 -0.51
N HIS A 65 -10.09 1.40 -1.60
CA HIS A 65 -10.64 2.63 -2.18
C HIS A 65 -11.78 2.31 -3.15
N PHE A 66 -12.86 3.08 -3.07
CA PHE A 66 -13.98 2.97 -4.00
C PHE A 66 -13.78 3.86 -5.23
N GLN A 67 -14.34 3.42 -6.35
CA GLN A 67 -14.25 4.16 -7.61
C GLN A 67 -15.04 5.47 -7.60
N ASN A 68 -16.18 5.46 -6.91
CA ASN A 68 -17.07 6.59 -6.71
C ASN A 68 -17.50 6.61 -5.23
N SER A 69 -18.21 7.67 -4.82
CA SER A 69 -18.79 7.73 -3.48
C SER A 69 -19.68 6.52 -3.20
N CYS A 70 -19.41 5.81 -2.13
CA CYS A 70 -20.14 4.66 -1.64
C CYS A 70 -20.90 5.00 -0.35
N SER A 71 -21.74 6.03 -0.39
CA SER A 71 -22.38 6.59 0.81
C SER A 71 -23.14 5.54 1.63
N GLN A 72 -23.72 4.54 0.95
CA GLN A 72 -24.44 3.43 1.56
C GLN A 72 -23.58 2.60 2.52
N ALA A 73 -22.27 2.46 2.26
CA ALA A 73 -21.40 1.63 3.08
C ALA A 73 -21.22 2.16 4.51
N SER A 74 -21.47 3.45 4.75
CA SER A 74 -21.38 4.07 6.08
C SER A 74 -22.46 3.55 7.04
N PHE A 75 -23.65 3.22 6.54
CA PHE A 75 -24.81 2.82 7.34
C PHE A 75 -25.32 1.40 7.04
N SER A 76 -24.79 0.75 6.01
CA SER A 76 -25.17 -0.61 5.61
C SER A 76 -25.03 -1.60 6.76
N ARG A 77 -26.02 -2.46 7.01
CA ARG A 77 -25.90 -3.52 8.04
C ARG A 77 -24.98 -4.64 7.59
N LYS A 78 -24.94 -4.92 6.29
CA LYS A 78 -24.10 -5.96 5.68
C LYS A 78 -23.02 -5.32 4.80
N LEU A 79 -21.78 -5.76 4.94
CA LEU A 79 -20.68 -5.38 4.03
C LEU A 79 -19.95 -6.63 3.61
N GLU A 80 -19.86 -6.86 2.31
CA GLU A 80 -19.25 -8.06 1.74
C GLU A 80 -18.57 -7.72 0.42
N PHE A 81 -17.33 -8.16 0.25
CA PHE A 81 -16.68 -8.04 -1.04
C PHE A 81 -17.12 -9.20 -1.95
N ALA A 82 -17.44 -8.86 -3.19
CA ALA A 82 -17.80 -9.82 -4.22
C ALA A 82 -16.94 -9.59 -5.46
N THR A 83 -16.34 -10.66 -5.97
CA THR A 83 -15.54 -10.65 -7.19
C THR A 83 -16.17 -11.64 -8.17
N PRO A 84 -16.64 -11.20 -9.35
CA PRO A 84 -17.22 -12.08 -10.33
C PRO A 84 -16.24 -13.21 -10.69
N SER A 85 -16.76 -14.44 -10.75
CA SER A 85 -16.03 -15.67 -11.09
C SER A 85 -14.91 -16.11 -10.14
N ASN A 86 -14.61 -15.36 -9.07
CA ASN A 86 -13.54 -15.65 -8.13
C ASN A 86 -13.98 -15.33 -6.70
N GLU A 87 -14.81 -16.18 -6.11
CA GLU A 87 -15.25 -16.01 -4.73
C GLU A 87 -14.06 -16.01 -3.75
N GLY A 88 -14.20 -15.24 -2.67
CA GLY A 88 -13.14 -15.12 -1.67
C GLY A 88 -11.92 -14.32 -2.14
N GLN A 89 -11.95 -13.66 -3.30
CA GLN A 89 -10.91 -12.72 -3.70
C GLN A 89 -11.38 -11.27 -3.61
N LEU A 90 -10.45 -10.36 -3.43
CA LEU A 90 -10.65 -8.92 -3.54
C LEU A 90 -9.61 -8.33 -4.48
N CYS A 91 -10.08 -7.68 -5.54
CA CYS A 91 -9.30 -7.13 -6.63
C CYS A 91 -9.60 -5.64 -6.81
N GLY A 92 -8.58 -4.89 -7.24
CA GLY A 92 -8.72 -3.50 -7.67
C GLY A 92 -9.34 -3.38 -9.07
N ALA A 93 -9.18 -2.20 -9.68
CA ALA A 93 -9.52 -1.93 -11.07
C ALA A 93 -10.98 -2.28 -11.44
N ARG A 94 -11.92 -2.12 -10.51
CA ARG A 94 -13.36 -2.40 -10.65
C ARG A 94 -13.69 -3.88 -10.85
N ALA A 95 -12.72 -4.78 -10.67
CA ALA A 95 -12.95 -6.22 -10.73
C ALA A 95 -13.79 -6.71 -9.54
N SER A 96 -13.69 -6.06 -8.38
CA SER A 96 -14.53 -6.38 -7.21
C SER A 96 -15.52 -5.27 -6.88
N LYS A 97 -16.57 -5.66 -6.15
CA LYS A 97 -17.60 -4.77 -5.63
C LYS A 97 -17.73 -4.95 -4.12
N LEU A 98 -17.95 -3.85 -3.41
CA LEU A 98 -18.50 -3.90 -2.05
C LEU A 98 -20.02 -3.97 -2.14
N ARG A 99 -20.60 -5.07 -1.68
CA ARG A 99 -22.05 -5.27 -1.53
C ARG A 99 -22.50 -4.70 -0.20
N THR A 100 -23.60 -3.95 -0.26
CA THR A 100 -24.32 -3.36 0.88
C THR A 100 -25.74 -3.92 0.88
N ASP A 101 -26.54 -3.69 1.93
CA ASP A 101 -27.94 -4.14 1.92
C ASP A 101 -28.84 -3.39 0.93
N THR A 102 -28.41 -2.22 0.44
CA THR A 102 -29.21 -1.37 -0.47
C THR A 102 -28.58 -1.21 -1.86
N GLY A 103 -27.42 -1.80 -2.13
CA GLY A 103 -26.73 -1.62 -3.40
C GLY A 103 -25.29 -2.12 -3.40
N SER A 104 -24.47 -1.61 -4.32
CA SER A 104 -23.06 -1.97 -4.39
C SER A 104 -22.18 -0.89 -5.01
N CYS A 105 -20.90 -0.90 -4.65
CA CYS A 105 -19.91 0.06 -5.13
C CYS A 105 -18.70 -0.66 -5.72
N ASP A 106 -18.13 -0.14 -6.80
CA ASP A 106 -16.92 -0.70 -7.41
C ASP A 106 -15.68 -0.37 -6.57
N VAL A 107 -14.81 -1.37 -6.41
CA VAL A 107 -13.49 -1.21 -5.78
C VAL A 107 -12.49 -0.72 -6.82
N ALA A 108 -11.85 0.42 -6.57
CA ALA A 108 -10.87 1.01 -7.49
C ALA A 108 -9.46 0.46 -7.28
N ARG A 109 -9.00 0.37 -6.02
CA ARG A 109 -7.64 -0.04 -5.68
C ARG A 109 -7.58 -0.54 -4.24
N LEU A 110 -6.66 -1.47 -4.01
CA LEU A 110 -6.20 -1.85 -2.69
C LEU A 110 -4.87 -1.16 -2.42
N GLU A 111 -4.78 -0.40 -1.33
CA GLU A 111 -3.54 0.22 -0.88
C GLU A 111 -3.06 -0.54 0.36
N PRO A 112 -1.96 -1.30 0.28
CA PRO A 112 -1.36 -1.92 1.45
C PRO A 112 -0.87 -0.86 2.44
N ILE A 113 -1.14 -1.07 3.71
CA ILE A 113 -0.70 -0.20 4.80
C ILE A 113 -0.12 -1.01 5.94
N SER A 114 0.69 -0.37 6.79
CA SER A 114 1.18 -1.02 8.00
C SER A 114 0.08 -1.20 9.05
N ALA A 115 0.28 -2.12 10.00
CA ALA A 115 -0.65 -2.33 11.11
C ALA A 115 -0.81 -1.08 11.98
N GLU A 116 0.24 -0.28 12.17
CA GLU A 116 0.21 0.97 12.93
C GLU A 116 -0.63 2.03 12.21
N ALA A 117 -0.47 2.14 10.88
CA ALA A 117 -1.26 3.03 10.06
C ALA A 117 -2.74 2.65 10.08
N PHE A 118 -3.06 1.34 10.03
CA PHE A 118 -4.42 0.84 10.16
C PHE A 118 -5.01 1.21 11.51
N ALA A 119 -4.31 0.91 12.61
CA ALA A 119 -4.78 1.19 13.97
C ALA A 119 -5.01 2.69 14.20
N SER A 120 -4.10 3.54 13.71
CA SER A 120 -4.24 5.00 13.79
C SER A 120 -5.50 5.49 13.06
N ARG A 121 -5.75 5.00 11.85
CA ARG A 121 -6.92 5.37 11.04
C ARG A 121 -8.24 4.80 11.58
N ALA A 122 -8.21 3.60 12.16
CA ALA A 122 -9.39 2.97 12.76
C ALA A 122 -9.89 3.71 14.01
N LYS A 123 -8.97 4.38 14.74
CA LYS A 123 -9.28 5.13 15.97
C LYS A 123 -9.88 6.51 15.71
N ARG A 124 -9.41 7.22 14.68
CA ARG A 124 -9.90 8.55 14.31
C ARG A 124 -11.30 8.47 13.73
#